data_AF-A0A5D0R2W2-F1
#
_entry.id   AF-A0A5D0R2W2-F1
#
_cell.length_a   1.000
_cell.length_b   1.000
_cell.length_c   1.000
_cell.angle_alpha   90.00
_cell.angle_beta   90.00
_cell.angle_gamma   90.00
#
_symmetry.space_group_name_H-M   'P 1'
#
loop_
_entity.id
_entity.type
_entity.pdbx_description
1 polymer ?
#
loop_
_entity_poly.entity_id
_entity_poly.type
_entity_poly.pdbx_seq_one_letter_code
_entity_poly.pdbx_strand_id
1 'polypeptide(L)'
;MKSDIEIKNWKDYLEMKFSDQTIYTINDATDVLSNGTYSIIAKGSETEICFIWPDKDWLTIDDIQFYNTKVRGWSGELLGGNGPKNGEFNQKNIEHVNLVLETPLKKGWTSTDYFLFGKIFKSVTKEGINPDAGLVILTDYNFGCIGMILFPISLLIDFGVTKGLIGKKKISIIKPMIQ
;
A
#
# COMPACT_ATOMS: atom_id res chain seq x y z
N MET A 1 -31.14 -2.53 22.89
CA MET A 1 -29.81 -3.07 23.20
C MET A 1 -28.97 -2.99 21.94
N LYS A 2 -27.93 -2.14 21.91
CA LYS A 2 -26.85 -2.34 20.93
C LYS A 2 -26.09 -3.55 21.45
N SER A 3 -26.00 -4.63 20.67
CA SER A 3 -25.03 -5.67 20.99
C SER A 3 -23.67 -5.02 20.82
N ASP A 4 -22.88 -4.94 21.88
CA ASP A 4 -21.47 -4.63 21.76
C ASP A 4 -20.86 -5.78 20.95
N ILE A 5 -20.56 -5.50 19.68
CA ILE A 5 -19.89 -6.47 18.81
C ILE A 5 -18.49 -6.64 19.40
N GLU A 6 -18.26 -7.76 20.05
CA GLU A 6 -16.94 -8.16 20.50
C GLU A 6 -16.10 -8.46 19.26
N ILE A 7 -15.06 -7.66 19.02
CA ILE A 7 -14.15 -7.80 17.89
C ILE A 7 -13.15 -8.93 18.22
N LYS A 8 -13.24 -10.07 17.53
CA LYS A 8 -12.46 -11.27 17.87
C LYS A 8 -11.29 -11.55 16.95
N ASN A 9 -11.34 -11.04 15.73
CA ASN A 9 -10.34 -11.29 14.70
C ASN A 9 -10.25 -10.12 13.70
N TRP A 10 -9.37 -10.25 12.70
CA TRP A 10 -9.21 -9.21 11.68
C TRP A 10 -10.48 -8.98 10.87
N LYS A 11 -11.26 -10.02 10.56
CA LYS A 11 -12.48 -9.87 9.76
C LYS A 11 -13.51 -8.98 10.48
N ASP A 12 -13.79 -9.27 11.75
CA ASP A 12 -14.70 -8.46 12.57
C ASP A 12 -14.25 -7.00 12.62
N TYR A 13 -12.95 -6.78 12.81
CA TYR A 13 -12.36 -5.44 12.87
C TYR A 13 -12.55 -4.68 11.55
N LEU A 14 -12.27 -5.33 10.41
CA LEU A 14 -12.39 -4.73 9.09
C LEU A 14 -13.84 -4.46 8.70
N GLU A 15 -14.74 -5.41 8.94
CA GLU A 15 -16.18 -5.24 8.70
C GLU A 15 -16.77 -4.13 9.57
N MET A 16 -16.35 -4.00 10.84
CA MET A 16 -16.73 -2.88 11.68
C MET A 16 -16.18 -1.55 11.13
N LYS A 17 -14.88 -1.49 10.82
CA LYS A 17 -14.18 -0.27 10.40
C LYS A 17 -14.68 0.26 9.05
N PHE A 18 -15.03 -0.63 8.13
CA PHE A 18 -15.49 -0.32 6.78
C PHE A 18 -16.98 -0.62 6.57
N SER A 19 -17.77 -0.54 7.65
CA SER A 19 -19.20 -0.86 7.66
C SER A 19 -20.08 0.09 6.84
N ASP A 20 -19.64 1.31 6.58
CA ASP A 20 -20.40 2.28 5.78
C ASP A 20 -20.35 1.92 4.29
N GLN A 21 -21.34 1.16 3.84
CA GLN A 21 -21.50 0.74 2.45
C GLN A 21 -21.82 1.90 1.49
N THR A 22 -22.16 3.09 1.99
CA THR A 22 -22.30 4.28 1.12
C THR A 22 -20.94 4.81 0.69
N ILE A 23 -19.89 4.53 1.47
CA ILE A 23 -18.51 4.93 1.21
C ILE A 23 -17.70 3.75 0.66
N TYR A 24 -17.83 2.56 1.24
CA TYR A 24 -16.95 1.43 0.95
C TYR A 24 -17.64 0.30 0.20
N THR A 25 -16.84 -0.40 -0.60
CA THR A 25 -17.15 -1.71 -1.17
C THR A 25 -16.09 -2.68 -0.67
N ILE A 26 -16.55 -3.83 -0.19
CA ILE A 26 -15.71 -4.92 0.27
C ILE A 26 -15.76 -6.02 -0.79
N ASN A 27 -14.59 -6.50 -1.21
CA ASN A 27 -14.45 -7.68 -2.05
C ASN A 27 -13.72 -8.77 -1.27
N ASP A 28 -14.42 -9.86 -0.96
CA ASP A 28 -13.86 -11.01 -0.26
C ASP A 28 -13.47 -12.09 -1.26
N ALA A 29 -12.18 -12.19 -1.55
CA ALA A 29 -11.58 -13.23 -2.39
C ALA A 29 -10.70 -14.18 -1.56
N THR A 30 -11.02 -14.37 -0.27
CA THR A 30 -10.19 -15.14 0.66
C THR A 30 -10.38 -16.66 0.53
N ASP A 31 -11.45 -17.11 -0.12
CA ASP A 31 -11.71 -18.53 -0.41
C ASP A 31 -10.75 -19.16 -1.45
N VAL A 32 -9.83 -18.37 -2.02
CA VAL A 32 -8.83 -18.83 -2.99
C VAL A 32 -7.59 -19.34 -2.26
N LEU A 33 -7.42 -20.67 -2.24
CA LEU A 33 -6.19 -21.34 -1.77
C LEU A 33 -4.95 -20.68 -2.39
N SER A 34 -4.03 -20.20 -1.54
CA SER A 34 -2.75 -19.54 -1.86
C SER A 34 -2.76 -18.10 -2.38
N ASN A 35 -3.92 -17.47 -2.62
CA ASN A 35 -4.01 -16.06 -3.08
C ASN A 35 -5.15 -15.27 -2.41
N GLY A 36 -5.59 -15.72 -1.24
CA GLY A 36 -6.69 -15.09 -0.52
C GLY A 36 -6.44 -13.61 -0.27
N THR A 37 -7.34 -12.74 -0.73
CA THR A 37 -7.24 -11.30 -0.50
C THR A 37 -8.60 -10.75 -0.10
N TYR A 38 -8.59 -9.87 0.89
CA TYR A 38 -9.76 -9.10 1.29
C TYR A 38 -9.52 -7.64 0.96
N SER A 39 -10.33 -7.09 0.07
CA SER A 39 -10.08 -5.76 -0.50
C SER A 39 -11.15 -4.75 -0.10
N ILE A 40 -10.70 -3.53 0.19
CA ILE A 40 -11.55 -2.38 0.50
C ILE A 40 -11.33 -1.31 -0.57
N ILE A 41 -12.43 -0.89 -1.20
CA ILE A 41 -12.43 0.18 -2.21
C ILE A 41 -13.40 1.26 -1.75
N ALA A 42 -12.98 2.53 -1.76
CA ALA A 42 -13.88 3.65 -1.53
C ALA A 42 -14.56 4.08 -2.83
N LYS A 43 -15.88 4.25 -2.81
CA LYS A 43 -16.67 4.68 -3.96
C LYS A 43 -16.21 6.07 -4.42
N GLY A 44 -15.94 6.19 -5.73
CA GLY A 44 -15.37 7.41 -6.30
C GLY A 44 -13.86 7.59 -6.10
N SER A 45 -13.21 6.67 -5.37
CA SER A 45 -11.77 6.52 -5.34
C SER A 45 -11.34 5.38 -6.26
N GLU A 46 -10.14 5.51 -6.82
CA GLU A 46 -9.46 4.43 -7.55
C GLU A 46 -8.41 3.74 -6.67
N THR A 47 -8.38 4.07 -5.37
CA THR A 47 -7.51 3.45 -4.38
C THR A 47 -8.16 2.21 -3.80
N GLU A 48 -7.42 1.11 -3.80
CA GLU A 48 -7.77 -0.16 -3.19
C GLU A 48 -6.79 -0.45 -2.05
N ILE A 49 -7.32 -0.97 -0.94
CA ILE A 49 -6.54 -1.48 0.19
C ILE A 49 -6.77 -2.99 0.24
N CYS A 50 -5.69 -3.78 0.18
CA CYS A 50 -5.71 -5.23 0.21
C CYS A 50 -5.15 -5.73 1.53
N PHE A 51 -5.87 -6.65 2.16
CA PHE A 51 -5.43 -7.44 3.30
C PHE A 51 -5.16 -8.85 2.78
N ILE A 52 -3.90 -9.26 2.82
CA ILE A 52 -3.37 -10.38 2.04
C ILE A 52 -3.18 -11.60 2.94
N TRP A 53 -3.60 -12.74 2.40
CA TRP A 53 -3.45 -14.08 2.98
C TRP A 53 -3.86 -14.16 4.45
N PRO A 54 -5.11 -13.80 4.80
CA PRO A 54 -5.63 -14.13 6.12
C PRO A 54 -5.60 -15.66 6.31
N ASP A 55 -5.30 -16.09 7.53
CA ASP A 55 -5.49 -17.49 7.89
C ASP A 55 -7.00 -17.81 8.00
N LYS A 56 -7.30 -19.11 8.14
CA LYS A 56 -8.68 -19.61 8.15
C LYS A 56 -9.55 -18.94 9.23
N ASP A 57 -8.96 -18.63 10.38
CA ASP A 57 -9.66 -18.08 11.54
C ASP A 57 -9.54 -16.54 11.63
N TRP A 58 -8.87 -15.91 10.66
CA TRP A 58 -8.60 -14.48 10.59
C TRP A 58 -7.81 -13.92 11.80
N LEU A 59 -7.07 -14.79 12.48
CA LEU A 59 -6.21 -14.42 13.59
C LEU A 59 -4.88 -13.87 13.10
N THR A 60 -4.51 -14.09 11.83
CA THR A 60 -3.32 -13.51 11.21
C THR A 60 -3.64 -13.01 9.82
N ILE A 61 -2.98 -11.94 9.39
CA ILE A 61 -2.88 -11.49 8.00
C ILE A 61 -1.40 -11.39 7.66
N ASP A 62 -1.00 -11.78 6.46
CA ASP A 62 0.41 -11.73 6.09
C ASP A 62 0.85 -10.29 5.80
N ASP A 63 0.01 -9.55 5.06
CA ASP A 63 0.37 -8.21 4.61
C ASP A 63 -0.81 -7.26 4.40
N ILE A 64 -0.51 -5.97 4.40
CA ILE A 64 -1.43 -4.90 3.99
C ILE A 64 -0.78 -4.08 2.90
N GLN A 65 -1.51 -3.91 1.81
CA GLN A 65 -1.05 -3.12 0.68
C GLN A 65 -2.12 -2.12 0.26
N PHE A 66 -1.71 -0.97 -0.24
CA PHE A 66 -2.61 -0.10 -0.97
C PHE A 66 -1.99 0.37 -2.28
N TYR A 67 -2.82 0.47 -3.30
CA TYR A 67 -2.43 0.91 -4.64
C TYR A 67 -3.58 1.67 -5.30
N ASN A 68 -3.26 2.34 -6.41
CA ASN A 68 -4.23 3.11 -7.17
C ASN A 68 -4.00 2.90 -8.68
N THR A 69 -5.06 2.67 -9.45
CA THR A 69 -4.96 2.33 -10.88
C THR A 69 -4.31 3.41 -11.76
N LYS A 70 -4.20 4.66 -11.27
CA LYS A 70 -3.56 5.77 -12.00
C LYS A 70 -2.03 5.73 -11.95
N VAL A 71 -1.46 4.94 -11.06
CA VAL A 71 -0.03 4.94 -10.74
C VAL A 71 0.55 3.54 -10.73
N ARG A 72 1.86 3.46 -10.83
CA ARG A 72 2.60 2.18 -10.82
C ARG A 72 3.20 1.88 -9.46
N GLY A 73 3.53 2.91 -8.68
CA GLY A 73 3.91 2.74 -7.28
C GLY A 73 2.73 2.25 -6.43
N TRP A 74 3.06 1.52 -5.38
CA TRP A 74 2.16 1.05 -4.34
C TRP A 74 2.83 1.26 -2.98
N SER A 75 2.19 0.80 -1.91
CA SER A 75 2.66 1.02 -0.54
C SER A 75 3.85 0.17 -0.11
N GLY A 76 4.21 -0.89 -0.83
CA GLY A 76 5.09 -1.91 -0.28
C GLY A 76 4.35 -2.79 0.73
N GLU A 77 5.06 -3.80 1.22
CA GLU A 77 4.57 -4.70 2.27
C GLU A 77 4.61 -3.96 3.60
N LEU A 78 3.42 -3.64 4.15
CA LEU A 78 3.31 -2.80 5.35
C LEU A 78 3.25 -3.63 6.64
N LEU A 79 3.04 -4.95 6.54
CA LEU A 79 3.22 -5.89 7.65
C LEU A 79 4.27 -6.98 7.36
N GLY A 80 4.45 -7.35 6.09
CA GLY A 80 5.38 -8.40 5.66
C GLY A 80 6.86 -8.13 5.95
N GLY A 81 7.60 -9.19 6.28
CA GLY A 81 9.07 -9.25 6.25
C GLY A 81 9.85 -8.86 7.51
N ASN A 82 9.36 -7.94 8.37
CA ASN A 82 10.03 -7.56 9.65
C ASN A 82 9.11 -6.82 10.66
N GLY A 83 7.79 -6.82 10.46
CA GLY A 83 6.82 -6.18 11.35
C GLY A 83 6.56 -6.94 12.67
N PRO A 84 5.92 -6.33 13.67
CA PRO A 84 5.61 -7.00 14.93
C PRO A 84 4.69 -8.22 14.73
N LYS A 85 5.30 -9.42 14.79
CA LYS A 85 4.66 -10.74 14.87
C LYS A 85 3.64 -11.04 13.77
N ASN A 86 4.09 -11.13 12.51
CA ASN A 86 3.38 -11.82 11.42
C ASN A 86 1.88 -11.45 11.25
N GLY A 87 1.51 -10.19 11.51
CA GLY A 87 0.13 -9.71 11.44
C GLY A 87 -0.86 -10.44 12.36
N GLU A 88 -0.43 -10.94 13.52
CA GLU A 88 -1.32 -11.49 14.56
C GLU A 88 -2.40 -10.47 15.00
N PHE A 89 -3.62 -10.93 15.23
CA PHE A 89 -4.71 -10.12 15.73
C PHE A 89 -4.54 -9.85 17.22
N ASN A 90 -4.16 -8.62 17.54
CA ASN A 90 -4.07 -8.11 18.91
C ASN A 90 -4.12 -6.57 18.89
N GLN A 91 -4.31 -5.97 20.06
CA GLN A 91 -4.47 -4.51 20.19
C GLN A 91 -3.28 -3.72 19.61
N LYS A 92 -2.04 -4.18 19.84
CA LYS A 92 -0.84 -3.52 19.31
C LYS A 92 -0.82 -3.49 17.78
N ASN A 93 -1.19 -4.62 17.16
CA ASN A 93 -1.23 -4.71 15.70
C ASN A 93 -2.42 -3.94 15.12
N ILE A 94 -3.57 -3.90 15.81
CA ILE A 94 -4.69 -3.02 15.42
C ILE A 94 -4.25 -1.54 15.40
N GLU A 95 -3.55 -1.08 16.42
CA GLU A 95 -3.01 0.29 16.48
C GLU A 95 -2.03 0.56 15.33
N HIS A 96 -1.13 -0.39 15.04
CA HIS A 96 -0.22 -0.27 13.92
C HIS A 96 -0.94 -0.22 12.56
N VAL A 97 -1.92 -1.10 12.34
CA VAL A 97 -2.76 -1.10 11.14
C VAL A 97 -3.54 0.20 11.01
N ASN A 98 -4.03 0.77 12.12
CA ASN A 98 -4.67 2.08 12.10
C ASN A 98 -3.75 3.18 11.57
N LEU A 99 -2.48 3.19 11.99
CA LEU A 99 -1.47 4.14 11.52
C LEU A 99 -1.19 3.97 10.02
N VAL A 100 -1.00 2.73 9.58
CA VAL A 100 -0.81 2.37 8.17
C VAL A 100 -1.97 2.87 7.30
N LEU A 101 -3.21 2.68 7.78
CA LEU A 101 -4.41 3.07 7.05
C LEU A 101 -4.64 4.59 7.01
N GLU A 102 -3.96 5.40 7.83
CA GLU A 102 -4.12 6.86 7.76
C GLU A 102 -3.70 7.43 6.41
N THR A 103 -2.68 6.85 5.79
CA THR A 103 -2.19 7.31 4.47
C THR A 103 -3.29 7.20 3.41
N PRO A 104 -3.82 6.00 3.06
CA PRO A 104 -4.84 5.89 2.03
C PRO A 104 -6.18 6.51 2.45
N LEU A 105 -6.52 6.51 3.75
CA LEU A 105 -7.85 6.98 4.20
C LEU A 105 -7.95 8.50 4.37
N LYS A 106 -6.91 9.17 4.90
CA LYS A 106 -7.02 10.57 5.37
C LYS A 106 -5.99 11.51 4.76
N LYS A 107 -4.75 11.06 4.56
CA LYS A 107 -3.65 11.94 4.14
C LYS A 107 -3.49 12.01 2.63
N GLY A 108 -3.91 10.96 1.91
CA GLY A 108 -3.52 10.76 0.51
C GLY A 108 -2.04 10.40 0.41
N TRP A 109 -1.56 10.29 -0.82
CA TRP A 109 -0.17 9.92 -1.10
C TRP A 109 0.27 10.41 -2.47
N THR A 110 1.57 10.42 -2.70
CA THR A 110 2.14 10.70 -4.01
C THR A 110 2.91 9.52 -4.54
N SER A 111 2.85 9.33 -5.85
CA SER A 111 3.70 8.40 -6.57
C SER A 111 4.53 9.18 -7.59
N THR A 112 5.84 9.08 -7.47
CA THR A 112 6.78 9.64 -8.44
C THR A 112 7.38 8.51 -9.26
N ASP A 113 6.94 8.42 -10.51
CA ASP A 113 7.46 7.47 -11.48
C ASP A 113 8.59 8.10 -12.26
N TYR A 114 9.74 7.44 -12.23
CA TYR A 114 10.92 7.82 -12.99
C TYR A 114 11.08 6.90 -14.18
N PHE A 115 11.31 7.46 -15.36
CA PHE A 115 11.40 6.73 -16.62
C PHE A 115 12.78 6.89 -17.25
N LEU A 116 13.35 5.79 -17.73
CA LEU A 116 14.57 5.75 -18.51
C LEU A 116 14.29 5.02 -19.83
N PHE A 117 14.66 5.63 -20.96
CA PHE A 117 14.36 5.11 -22.31
C PHE A 117 12.87 4.75 -22.53
N GLY A 118 11.95 5.54 -21.96
CA GLY A 118 10.50 5.32 -22.06
C GLY A 118 9.95 4.19 -21.19
N LYS A 119 10.80 3.47 -20.46
CA LYS A 119 10.40 2.43 -19.50
C LYS A 119 10.53 2.95 -18.07
N ILE A 120 9.74 2.40 -17.16
CA ILE A 120 9.85 2.74 -15.73
C ILE A 120 11.19 2.24 -15.21
N PHE A 121 11.94 3.15 -14.61
CA PHE A 121 13.21 2.92 -13.92
C PHE A 121 12.93 2.60 -12.45
N LYS A 122 12.22 3.49 -11.76
CA LYS A 122 11.79 3.30 -10.38
C LYS A 122 10.52 4.08 -10.09
N SER A 123 9.79 3.66 -9.06
CA SER A 123 8.66 4.38 -8.52
C SER A 123 8.90 4.67 -7.04
N VAL A 124 8.70 5.92 -6.63
CA VAL A 124 8.84 6.33 -5.23
C VAL A 124 7.47 6.75 -4.71
N THR A 125 6.97 6.01 -3.73
CA THR A 125 5.70 6.28 -3.05
C THR A 125 5.99 7.03 -1.74
N LYS A 126 5.27 8.14 -1.51
CA LYS A 126 5.38 8.94 -0.28
C LYS A 126 4.03 9.23 0.33
N GLU A 127 4.01 9.37 1.65
CA GLU A 127 2.84 9.79 2.41
C GLU A 127 2.48 11.26 2.11
N GLY A 128 1.18 11.54 2.01
CA GLY A 128 0.64 12.87 1.81
C GLY A 128 0.64 13.33 0.35
N ILE A 129 -0.09 14.41 0.09
CA ILE A 129 -0.30 14.95 -1.27
C ILE A 129 0.84 15.85 -1.76
N ASN A 130 1.80 16.20 -0.89
CA ASN A 130 2.94 17.03 -1.26
C ASN A 130 4.11 16.12 -1.69
N PRO A 131 4.54 16.13 -2.96
CA PRO A 131 5.59 15.24 -3.46
C PRO A 131 6.99 15.54 -2.91
N ASP A 132 7.21 16.74 -2.39
CA ASP A 132 8.49 17.20 -1.85
C ASP A 132 8.57 17.04 -0.33
N ALA A 133 7.47 16.63 0.32
CA ALA A 133 7.39 16.35 1.74
C ALA A 133 6.88 14.91 1.98
N GLY A 134 6.74 14.53 3.25
CA GLY A 134 6.23 13.22 3.65
C GLY A 134 7.29 12.11 3.67
N LEU A 135 7.00 11.06 4.43
CA LEU A 135 7.87 9.91 4.56
C LEU A 135 7.82 9.07 3.29
N VAL A 136 8.97 8.56 2.86
CA VAL A 136 9.04 7.56 1.79
C VAL A 136 8.48 6.26 2.34
N ILE A 137 7.45 5.77 1.68
CA ILE A 137 6.75 4.53 2.01
C ILE A 137 7.44 3.36 1.30
N LEU A 138 7.62 3.50 -0.02
CA LEU A 138 8.28 2.49 -0.85
C LEU A 138 9.14 3.16 -1.91
N THR A 139 10.29 2.54 -2.21
CA THR A 139 11.00 2.74 -3.48
C THR A 139 11.08 1.40 -4.21
N ASP A 140 10.37 1.30 -5.33
CA ASP A 140 10.34 0.10 -6.17
C ASP A 140 11.24 0.30 -7.40
N TYR A 141 12.24 -0.58 -7.56
CA TYR A 141 13.18 -0.53 -8.69
C TYR A 141 12.85 -1.61 -9.71
N ASN A 142 12.63 -1.20 -10.95
CA ASN A 142 12.26 -2.12 -12.02
C ASN A 142 13.48 -2.70 -12.77
N PHE A 143 14.52 -3.10 -12.02
CA PHE A 143 15.78 -3.62 -12.57
C PHE A 143 16.00 -5.11 -12.31
N GLY A 144 15.20 -5.73 -11.43
CA GLY A 144 15.44 -7.10 -10.96
C GLY A 144 16.90 -7.31 -10.54
N CYS A 145 17.43 -8.51 -10.78
CA CYS A 145 18.83 -8.84 -10.45
C CYS A 145 19.88 -8.14 -11.34
N ILE A 146 19.48 -7.57 -12.49
CA ILE A 146 20.41 -6.90 -13.43
C ILE A 146 21.01 -5.64 -12.78
N GLY A 147 20.25 -4.96 -11.93
CA GLY A 147 20.73 -3.79 -11.19
C GLY A 147 21.94 -4.08 -10.29
N MET A 148 22.05 -5.30 -9.76
CA MET A 148 23.20 -5.73 -8.95
C MET A 148 24.42 -6.04 -9.83
N ILE A 149 24.22 -6.68 -10.98
CA ILE A 149 25.28 -7.03 -11.93
C ILE A 149 25.93 -5.76 -12.51
N LEU A 150 25.13 -4.73 -12.76
CA LEU A 150 25.57 -3.46 -13.35
C LEU A 150 25.99 -2.41 -12.31
N PHE A 151 26.21 -2.81 -11.05
CA PHE A 151 26.83 -1.91 -10.08
C PHE A 151 28.28 -1.61 -10.53
N PRO A 152 28.75 -0.34 -10.58
CA PRO A 152 28.20 0.90 -10.00
C PRO A 152 27.38 1.77 -10.96
N ILE A 153 27.22 1.36 -12.22
CA ILE A 153 26.53 2.14 -13.26
C ILE A 153 25.09 2.43 -12.85
N SER A 154 24.43 1.48 -12.18
CA SER A 154 23.08 1.64 -11.64
C SER A 154 22.94 2.84 -10.70
N LEU A 155 23.94 3.17 -9.88
CA LEU A 155 23.92 4.35 -9.01
C LEU A 155 24.01 5.66 -9.80
N LEU A 156 24.86 5.71 -10.82
CA LEU A 156 25.00 6.90 -11.66
C LEU A 156 23.71 7.17 -12.46
N ILE A 157 23.09 6.10 -12.96
CA ILE A 157 21.80 6.20 -13.62
C ILE A 157 20.73 6.66 -12.63
N ASP A 158 20.66 6.08 -11.43
CA ASP A 158 19.69 6.48 -10.42
C ASP A 158 19.81 7.97 -10.04
N PHE A 159 21.05 8.43 -9.82
CA PHE A 159 21.33 9.83 -9.56
C PHE A 159 20.90 10.72 -10.73
N GLY A 160 21.29 10.36 -11.95
CA GLY A 160 20.95 11.11 -13.16
C GLY A 160 19.44 11.21 -13.37
N VAL A 161 18.71 10.12 -13.19
CA VAL A 161 17.26 10.07 -13.33
C VAL A 161 16.56 10.86 -12.22
N THR A 162 17.01 10.72 -10.98
CA THR A 162 16.41 11.40 -9.81
C THR A 162 16.61 12.92 -9.88
N LYS A 163 17.76 13.37 -10.37
CA LYS A 163 18.07 14.79 -10.57
C LYS A 163 17.48 15.38 -11.86
N GLY A 164 16.84 14.56 -12.70
CA GLY A 164 16.29 14.99 -13.99
C GLY A 164 17.35 15.30 -15.04
N LEU A 165 18.57 14.78 -14.89
CA LEU A 165 19.65 14.91 -15.87
C LEU A 165 19.43 13.98 -17.08
N ILE A 166 18.83 12.82 -16.84
CA ILE A 166 18.45 11.83 -17.87
C ILE A 166 17.03 11.31 -17.60
N GLY A 167 16.34 10.87 -18.65
CA GLY A 167 15.01 10.28 -18.51
C GLY A 167 13.87 11.29 -18.32
N LYS A 168 12.74 10.83 -17.79
CA LYS A 168 11.54 11.64 -17.50
C LYS A 168 11.02 11.34 -16.11
N LYS A 169 10.39 12.34 -15.47
CA LYS A 169 9.72 12.21 -14.17
C LYS A 169 8.23 12.48 -14.35
N LYS A 170 7.37 11.64 -13.79
CA LYS A 170 5.93 11.86 -13.67
C LYS A 170 5.54 11.83 -12.20
N ILE A 171 4.90 12.89 -11.73
CA ILE A 171 4.36 12.96 -10.37
C ILE A 171 2.85 12.79 -10.46
N SER A 172 2.30 11.91 -9.63
CA SER A 172 0.88 11.69 -9.50
C SER A 172 0.46 11.89 -8.05
N ILE A 173 -0.57 12.71 -7.83
CA ILE A 173 -1.14 12.95 -6.51
C ILE A 173 -2.40 12.10 -6.38
N ILE A 174 -2.42 11.24 -5.37
CA ILE A 174 -3.57 10.40 -5.03
C ILE A 174 -4.27 10.99 -3.81
N LYS A 175 -5.54 11.35 -3.99
CA LYS A 175 -6.38 11.88 -2.92
C LYS A 175 -6.71 10.80 -1.88
N PRO A 176 -6.95 11.19 -0.62
CA PRO A 176 -7.47 10.26 0.37
C PRO A 176 -8.83 9.68 -0.04
N MET A 177 -9.12 8.48 0.46
CA MET A 177 -10.38 7.78 0.22
C MET A 177 -11.58 8.45 0.89
N ILE A 178 -11.37 9.14 2.02
CA ILE A 178 -12.39 9.91 2.73
C ILE A 178 -12.05 11.39 2.57
N GLN A 179 -13.04 12.21 2.22
CA GLN A 179 -12.94 13.67 2.15
C GLN A 179 -13.84 14.33 3.18
#